data_AF-A0A7J6VTM0-F1
#
_entry.id   AF-A0A7J6VTM0-F1
#
_cell.length_a   1.000
_cell.length_b   1.000
_cell.length_c   1.000
_cell.angle_alpha   90.00
_cell.angle_beta   90.00
_cell.angle_gamma   90.00
#
_symmetry.space_group_name_H-M   'P 1'
#
loop_
_entity.id
_entity.type
_entity.pdbx_description
1 polymer ?
#
loop_
_entity_poly.entity_id
_entity_poly.type
_entity_poly.pdbx_seq_one_letter_code
_entity_poly.pdbx_strand_id
1 'polypeptide(L)' 'MGYVVVISLPMILLILILAIGCYLFGRARGRSQASTPTQFYGPTPAPPPVDAQLKPSTV' A
#
# COMPACT_ATOMS: atom_id res chain seq x y z
N MET A 1 -12.14 -30.16 -34.11
CA MET A 1 -11.19 -29.36 -33.30
C MET A 1 -11.68 -27.94 -32.95
N GLY A 2 -12.68 -27.37 -33.62
CA GLY A 2 -13.09 -25.96 -33.39
C GLY A 2 -13.83 -25.65 -32.09
N TYR A 3 -14.54 -26.62 -31.49
CA TYR A 3 -15.34 -26.39 -30.27
C TYR A 3 -14.48 -26.00 -29.05
N VAL A 4 -13.25 -26.52 -28.99
CA VAL A 4 -12.27 -26.15 -27.96
C VAL A 4 -11.95 -24.66 -28.03
N VAL A 5 -11.71 -24.12 -29.23
CA VAL A 5 -11.41 -22.69 -29.42
C VAL A 5 -12.60 -21.82 -29.02
N VAL A 6 -13.84 -22.23 -29.37
CA VAL A 6 -15.06 -21.48 -29.05
C VAL A 6 -15.29 -21.34 -27.55
N ILE A 7 -14.91 -22.35 -26.75
CA ILE A 7 -15.03 -22.32 -25.29
C ILE A 7 -13.81 -21.66 -24.63
N SER A 8 -12.61 -21.93 -25.13
CA SER A 8 -11.38 -21.40 -24.57
C SER A 8 -11.23 -19.90 -24.78
N LEU A 9 -11.63 -19.38 -25.96
CA LEU A 9 -11.51 -17.96 -26.29
C LEU A 9 -12.26 -17.05 -25.29
N PRO A 10 -13.56 -17.27 -24.97
CA PRO A 10 -14.26 -16.45 -23.99
C PRO A 10 -13.72 -16.64 -22.57
N MET A 11 -13.30 -17.85 -22.20
CA MET A 11 -12.69 -18.11 -20.89
C MET A 11 -11.38 -17.37 -20.70
N ILE A 12 -10.49 -17.39 -21.70
CA ILE A 12 -9.23 -16.65 -21.69
C ILE A 12 -9.48 -15.14 -21.62
N LEU A 13 -10.43 -14.64 -22.42
CA LEU A 13 -10.76 -13.22 -22.45
C LEU A 13 -11.31 -12.75 -21.09
N LEU A 14 -12.17 -13.57 -20.46
CA LEU A 14 -12.67 -13.33 -19.11
C LEU A 14 -11.52 -13.28 -18.08
N ILE A 15 -10.61 -14.27 -18.09
CA ILE A 15 -9.44 -14.29 -17.20
C ILE A 15 -8.57 -13.05 -17.42
N LEU A 16 -8.38 -12.62 -18.66
CA LEU A 16 -7.58 -11.43 -18.99
C LEU A 16 -8.21 -10.16 -18.40
N ILE A 17 -9.53 -9.98 -18.57
CA ILE A 17 -10.28 -8.86 -18.00
C ILE A 17 -10.18 -8.89 -16.47
N LEU A 18 -10.35 -10.06 -15.86
CA LEU A 18 -10.27 -10.23 -14.41
C LEU A 18 -8.87 -9.88 -13.89
N ALA A 19 -7.82 -10.34 -14.57
CA ALA A 19 -6.43 -10.04 -14.23
C ALA A 19 -6.16 -8.54 -14.31
N ILE A 20 -6.62 -7.87 -15.36
CA ILE A 20 -6.48 -6.41 -15.52
C ILE A 20 -7.26 -5.67 -14.42
N GLY A 21 -8.51 -6.06 -14.16
CA GLY A 21 -9.35 -5.47 -13.12
C GLY A 21 -8.72 -5.61 -11.72
N CYS A 22 -8.27 -6.81 -11.37
CA CYS A 22 -7.57 -7.07 -10.12
C CYS A 22 -6.24 -6.34 -10.03
N TYR A 23 -5.48 -6.24 -11.13
CA TYR A 23 -4.23 -5.49 -11.17
C TYR A 23 -4.46 -4.00 -10.91
N LEU A 24 -5.45 -3.39 -11.57
CA LEU A 24 -5.77 -1.97 -11.39
C LEU A 24 -6.35 -1.68 -9.99
N PHE A 25 -7.25 -2.54 -9.50
CA PHE A 25 -7.82 -2.41 -8.16
C PHE A 25 -6.76 -2.60 -7.07
N GLY A 26 -5.89 -3.61 -7.21
CA GLY A 26 -4.75 -3.86 -6.33
C GLY A 26 -3.73 -2.73 -6.38
N ARG A 27 -3.47 -2.14 -7.56
CA ARG A 27 -2.56 -0.99 -7.72
C ARG A 27 -3.10 0.28 -7.07
N ALA A 28 -4.42 0.52 -7.15
CA ALA A 28 -5.07 1.60 -6.43
C ALA A 28 -4.99 1.38 -4.91
N ARG A 29 -5.31 0.17 -4.45
CA ARG A 29 -5.29 -0.20 -3.03
C ARG A 29 -3.89 -0.23 -2.42
N GLY A 30 -2.87 -0.65 -3.17
CA GLY A 30 -1.47 -0.62 -2.73
C GLY A 30 -0.95 0.79 -2.53
N ARG A 31 -1.36 1.74 -3.37
CA ARG A 31 -1.08 3.16 -3.14
C ARG A 31 -1.89 3.72 -1.97
N SER A 32 -3.17 3.37 -1.84
CA SER A 32 -3.97 3.76 -0.68
C SER A 32 -3.41 3.23 0.64
N GLN A 33 -2.89 1.99 0.68
CA GLN A 33 -2.22 1.42 1.86
C GLN A 33 -0.87 2.08 2.15
N ALA A 34 -0.10 2.44 1.12
CA ALA A 34 1.13 3.22 1.29
C ALA A 34 0.86 4.67 1.74
N SER A 35 -0.30 5.23 1.38
CA SER A 35 -0.75 6.58 1.77
C SER A 35 -1.55 6.62 3.07
N THR A 36 -2.11 5.50 3.53
CA THR A 36 -2.62 5.38 4.90
C THR A 36 -1.43 5.10 5.79
N PRO A 37 -0.91 6.09 6.54
CA PRO A 37 0.05 5.78 7.59
C PRO A 37 -0.61 4.74 8.52
N THR A 38 -0.07 3.52 8.53
CA THR A 38 -0.27 2.52 9.58
C THR A 38 0.36 3.00 10.90
N GLN A 39 0.19 4.29 11.22
CA GLN A 39 0.59 4.97 12.45
C GLN A 39 -0.53 4.84 13.50
N PHE A 40 -1.26 3.72 13.49
CA PHE A 40 -2.25 3.42 14.51
C PHE A 40 -2.00 2.03 15.09
N TYR A 41 -0.79 1.84 15.62
CA TYR A 41 -0.54 0.78 16.57
C TYR A 41 0.43 1.27 17.64
N GLY A 42 -0.14 1.91 18.66
CA GLY A 42 0.54 2.25 19.90
C GLY A 42 0.82 3.75 20.08
N PRO A 43 0.64 4.29 21.29
CA PRO A 43 1.07 5.65 21.61
C PRO A 43 2.59 5.74 21.43
N THR A 44 3.03 6.56 20.48
CA THR A 44 4.44 6.94 20.36
C THR A 44 4.83 7.65 21.66
N PRO A 45 5.87 7.21 22.40
CA PRO A 45 6.36 7.98 23.54
C PRO A 45 6.83 9.33 23.00
N ALA A 46 6.29 10.43 23.53
CA ALA A 46 6.74 11.76 23.15
C ALA A 46 8.26 11.86 23.35
N PRO A 47 9.02 12.35 22.35
CA PRO A 47 10.45 12.60 22.54
C PRO A 47 10.63 13.60 23.70
N PRO A 48 11.62 13.38 24.59
CA PRO A 48 11.77 14.16 25.81
C PRO A 48 11.95 15.67 25.50
N PRO A 49 11.46 16.56 26.38
CA PRO A 49 11.55 18.01 26.19
C PRO A 49 13.00 18.45 26.06
N VAL A 50 13.29 19.27 25.06
CA VAL A 50 14.62 19.84 24.76
C VAL A 50 14.90 21.04 25.67
N ASP A 51 14.82 20.88 26.99
CA ASP A 51 14.93 21.99 27.93
C ASP A 51 15.86 21.65 29.12
N ALA A 52 17.14 21.32 28.87
CA ALA A 52 18.11 21.20 29.98
C ALA A 52 19.62 21.29 29.63
N GLN A 53 20.04 21.86 28.50
CA GLN A 53 21.49 21.95 28.22
C GLN A 53 21.91 23.25 27.54
N LEU A 54 21.64 24.38 28.20
CA LEU A 54 22.53 25.53 28.10
C LEU A 54 22.80 26.05 29.51
N LYS A 55 23.87 25.53 30.12
CA LYS A 55 24.58 26.28 31.15
C LYS A 55 25.80 26.88 30.46
N PRO A 56 25.76 28.17 30.05
CA PRO A 56 26.97 28.87 29.70
C PRO A 56 27.75 29.09 30.99
N SER A 57 28.80 28.29 31.19
CA SER A 57 29.82 28.57 32.20
C SER A 57 30.75 29.63 31.59
N THR A 58 30.45 30.90 31.84
CA THR A 58 31.34 32.02 31.52
C THR A 58 32.38 32.17 32.63
N VAL A 59 33.62 32.36 32.18
CA VAL A 59 34.90 32.60 32.87
C VAL A 59 34.81 33.65 33.97
#